data_AF-A0A9E5JZ23-F1
#
_entry.id   AF-A0A9E5JZ23-F1
#
_cell.length_a   1.000
_cell.length_b   1.000
_cell.length_c   1.000
_cell.angle_alpha   90.00
_cell.angle_beta   90.00
_cell.angle_gamma   90.00
#
_symmetry.space_group_name_H-M   'P 1'
#
loop_
_entity.id
_entity.type
_entity.pdbx_description
1 polymer ?
#
loop_
_entity_poly.entity_id
_entity_poly.type
_entity_poly.pdbx_seq_one_letter_code
_entity_poly.pdbx_strand_id
1 'polypeptide(L)'
;MSAGPENKLPPHPFIAILGAGALGTYYGAKLARLGLPVSFLARRDLRHLLQHGLKIRCTDGNFELKSVQAFDRPEEIGPVDLVMIAIKTTANES
;
A
#
# COMPACT_ATOMS: atom_id res chain seq x y z
N MET A 1 10.78 -14.15 -32.01
CA MET A 1 10.03 -13.33 -31.04
C MET A 1 9.63 -14.25 -29.89
N SER A 2 10.45 -14.39 -28.85
CA SER A 2 10.02 -15.06 -27.62
C SER A 2 9.26 -14.05 -26.77
N ALA A 3 8.03 -14.38 -26.41
CA ALA A 3 7.34 -13.71 -25.32
C ALA A 3 8.25 -13.74 -24.09
N GLY A 4 8.52 -12.59 -23.49
CA GLY A 4 9.20 -12.54 -22.19
C GLY A 4 8.42 -13.35 -21.15
N PRO A 5 9.03 -13.72 -20.01
CA PRO A 5 8.35 -14.49 -18.97
C PRO A 5 7.06 -13.75 -18.63
N GLU A 6 5.94 -14.44 -18.80
CA GLU A 6 4.62 -13.94 -18.49
C GLU A 6 4.55 -13.64 -16.99
N ASN A 7 4.82 -12.37 -16.66
CA ASN A 7 4.92 -11.86 -15.30
C ASN A 7 3.52 -11.79 -14.68
N LYS A 8 2.91 -12.94 -14.43
CA LYS A 8 1.61 -13.08 -13.78
C LYS A 8 1.84 -13.05 -12.27
N LEU A 9 1.27 -12.04 -11.63
CA LEU A 9 1.16 -12.01 -10.17
C LEU A 9 0.39 -13.25 -9.70
N PRO A 10 0.69 -13.79 -8.51
CA PRO A 10 -0.10 -14.86 -7.94
C PRO A 10 -1.56 -14.40 -7.72
N PRO A 11 -2.52 -15.32 -7.55
CA PRO A 11 -3.94 -14.96 -7.35
C PRO A 11 -4.20 -14.01 -6.17
N HIS A 12 -3.35 -14.08 -5.14
CA HIS A 12 -3.39 -13.21 -3.97
C HIS A 12 -2.00 -12.62 -3.73
N PRO A 13 -1.61 -11.58 -4.50
CA PRO A 13 -0.30 -10.98 -4.34
C PRO A 13 -0.22 -10.24 -3.01
N PHE A 14 0.91 -10.38 -2.31
CA PHE A 14 1.29 -9.50 -1.21
C PHE A 14 1.82 -8.18 -1.77
N ILE A 15 1.22 -7.07 -1.35
CA ILE A 15 1.44 -5.75 -1.92
C ILE A 15 2.03 -4.80 -0.86
N ALA A 16 3.19 -4.22 -1.15
CA ALA A 16 3.72 -3.10 -0.37
C ALA A 16 3.34 -1.76 -0.99
N ILE A 17 2.81 -0.84 -0.20
CA ILE A 17 2.54 0.55 -0.59
C ILE A 17 3.64 1.45 -0.03
N LEU A 18 4.53 1.94 -0.89
CA LEU A 18 5.57 2.88 -0.52
C LEU A 18 5.02 4.30 -0.59
N GLY A 19 4.75 4.89 0.57
CA GLY A 19 4.19 6.23 0.69
C GLY A 19 2.71 6.20 1.08
N ALA A 20 2.45 6.19 2.38
CA ALA A 20 1.12 6.33 2.97
C ALA A 20 0.55 7.78 2.90
N GLY A 21 0.65 8.43 1.74
CA GLY A 21 -0.03 9.69 1.44
C GLY A 21 -1.44 9.46 0.87
N ALA A 22 -2.08 10.51 0.35
CA ALA A 22 -3.45 10.44 -0.17
C ALA A 22 -3.65 9.33 -1.23
N LEU A 23 -2.80 9.25 -2.25
CA LEU A 23 -2.93 8.23 -3.30
C LEU A 23 -2.58 6.82 -2.81
N GLY A 24 -1.47 6.67 -2.08
CA GLY A 24 -1.05 5.38 -1.56
C GLY A 24 -2.08 4.78 -0.60
N THR A 25 -2.61 5.58 0.34
CA THR A 25 -3.67 5.13 1.25
C THR A 25 -4.97 4.84 0.51
N TYR A 26 -5.36 5.63 -0.49
CA TYR A 26 -6.58 5.39 -1.25
C TYR A 26 -6.53 4.07 -2.04
N TYR A 27 -5.51 3.86 -2.87
CA TYR A 27 -5.39 2.64 -3.67
C TYR A 27 -5.09 1.42 -2.80
N GLY A 28 -4.19 1.55 -1.82
CA GLY A 28 -3.90 0.48 -0.87
C GLY A 28 -5.13 0.08 -0.06
N ALA A 29 -5.96 1.04 0.38
CA ALA A 29 -7.18 0.74 1.11
C ALA A 29 -8.22 0.05 0.23
N LYS A 30 -8.32 0.40 -1.06
CA LYS A 30 -9.20 -0.31 -2.00
C LYS A 30 -8.75 -1.77 -2.19
N LEU A 31 -7.45 -2.01 -2.32
CA LEU A 31 -6.89 -3.36 -2.43
C LEU A 31 -7.13 -4.18 -1.14
N ALA A 32 -6.86 -3.58 0.02
CA ALA A 32 -7.11 -4.22 1.31
C ALA A 32 -8.62 -4.51 1.53
N ARG A 33 -9.51 -3.63 1.07
CA ARG A 33 -10.96 -3.85 1.10
C ARG A 33 -11.41 -5.03 0.25
N LEU A 34 -10.68 -5.37 -0.81
CA LEU A 34 -10.90 -6.57 -1.62
C LEU A 34 -10.32 -7.85 -0.96
N GLY A 35 -9.75 -7.74 0.24
CA GLY A 35 -9.16 -8.87 0.97
C GLY A 35 -7.73 -9.21 0.55
N LEU A 36 -7.07 -8.34 -0.24
CA LEU A 36 -5.67 -8.56 -0.60
C LEU A 36 -4.73 -8.24 0.59
N PRO A 37 -3.62 -8.99 0.74
CA PRO A 37 -2.62 -8.67 1.73
C PRO A 37 -1.87 -7.39 1.33
N VAL A 38 -1.98 -6.34 2.16
CA VAL A 38 -1.41 -5.02 1.90
C VAL A 38 -0.70 -4.51 3.13
N SER A 39 0.55 -4.07 2.95
CA SER A 39 1.36 -3.39 3.97
C SER A 39 1.74 -1.98 3.52
N PHE A 40 1.57 -1.00 4.42
CA PHE A 40 1.89 0.40 4.15
C PHE A 40 3.24 0.77 4.75
N LEU A 41 4.12 1.36 3.96
CA LEU A 41 5.32 2.01 4.47
C LEU A 41 4.99 3.48 4.80
N ALA A 42 5.00 3.81 6.09
CA ALA A 42 4.63 5.11 6.63
C ALA A 42 5.73 5.66 7.56
N ARG A 43 6.27 6.83 7.26
CA ARG A 43 7.34 7.45 8.07
C ARG A 43 6.82 8.28 9.23
N ARG A 44 5.86 9.18 8.97
CA ARG A 44 5.37 10.14 9.98
C ARG A 44 4.07 9.69 10.63
N ASP A 45 3.19 9.07 9.84
CA ASP A 45 1.82 8.78 10.25
C ASP A 45 1.64 7.34 10.77
N LEU A 46 2.72 6.58 10.99
CA LEU A 46 2.68 5.18 11.41
C LEU A 46 1.81 4.97 12.65
N ARG A 47 2.07 5.73 13.73
CA ARG A 47 1.30 5.59 14.99
C ARG A 47 -0.20 5.85 14.77
N HIS A 48 -0.54 6.84 13.94
CA HIS A 48 -1.92 7.16 13.63
C HIS A 48 -2.61 6.03 12.87
N LEU A 49 -1.94 5.47 11.85
CA LEU A 49 -2.44 4.33 11.08
C LEU A 49 -2.67 3.10 11.95
N LEU A 50 -1.75 2.80 12.87
CA LEU A 50 -1.89 1.65 13.77
C LEU A 50 -3.02 1.84 14.79
N GLN A 51 -3.26 3.06 15.26
CA GLN A 51 -4.29 3.35 16.26
C GLN A 51 -5.70 3.52 15.67
N HIS A 52 -5.81 4.07 14.48
CA HIS A 52 -7.09 4.49 13.91
C HIS A 52 -7.43 3.83 12.57
N GLY A 53 -6.50 3.08 12.00
CA GLY A 53 -6.64 2.50 10.67
C GLY A 53 -6.70 3.57 9.58
N LEU A 54 -7.54 3.33 8.57
CA LEU A 54 -7.74 4.24 7.44
C LEU A 54 -9.22 4.63 7.29
N LYS A 55 -9.46 5.91 7.07
CA LYS A 55 -10.78 6.46 6.71
C LYS A 55 -10.70 7.04 5.31
N ILE A 56 -11.42 6.43 4.38
CA ILE A 56 -11.46 6.85 2.99
C ILE A 56 -12.76 7.60 2.75
N ARG A 57 -12.63 8.85 2.32
CA ARG A 57 -13.74 9.70 1.89
C ARG A 57 -13.61 9.97 0.40
N CYS A 58 -14.59 9.55 -0.38
CA CYS A 58 -14.57 9.65 -1.83
C CYS A 58 -16.00 9.67 -2.40
N THR A 59 -16.13 10.20 -3.61
CA THR A 59 -17.43 10.41 -4.26
C THR A 59 -18.15 9.11 -4.60
N ASP A 60 -17.41 8.02 -4.79
CA ASP A 60 -17.90 6.67 -5.06
C ASP A 60 -18.22 5.87 -3.78
N GLY A 61 -18.14 6.51 -2.60
CA GLY A 61 -18.62 5.97 -1.34
C GLY A 61 -17.53 5.86 -0.28
N ASN A 62 -17.84 6.38 0.92
CA ASN A 62 -16.93 6.36 2.05
C ASN A 62 -16.78 4.94 2.62
N PHE A 63 -15.60 4.63 3.14
CA PHE A 63 -15.36 3.40 3.89
C PHE A 63 -14.20 3.54 4.85
N GLU A 64 -14.11 2.60 5.79
CA GLU A 64 -13.07 2.58 6.80
C GLU A 64 -12.44 1.19 6.90
N LEU A 65 -11.13 1.16 7.11
CA LEU A 65 -10.39 -0.03 7.51
C LEU A 65 -9.99 0.19 8.97
N LYS A 66 -10.57 -0.57 9.91
CA LYS A 66 -10.33 -0.40 11.36
C LYS A 66 -8.89 -0.69 11.76
N SER A 67 -8.20 -1.53 10.99
CA SER A 67 -6.82 -1.93 11.19
C SER A 67 -6.13 -2.05 9.84
N VAL A 68 -4.87 -1.66 9.79
CA VAL A 68 -4.00 -1.83 8.61
C VAL A 68 -2.63 -2.31 9.07
N GLN A 69 -1.93 -3.05 8.21
CA GLN A 69 -0.52 -3.35 8.43
C GLN A 69 0.30 -2.15 7.97
N ALA A 70 1.05 -1.55 8.89
CA ALA A 70 1.87 -0.40 8.58
C ALA A 70 3.21 -0.51 9.31
N PHE A 71 4.28 -0.09 8.64
CA PHE A 71 5.65 -0.17 9.10
C PHE A 71 6.39 1.11 8.72
N ASP A 72 7.43 1.49 9.45
CA ASP A 72 8.32 2.60 9.08
C ASP A 72 9.62 2.12 8.41
N ARG A 73 9.91 0.81 8.49
CA ARG A 73 11.06 0.16 7.90
C ARG A 73 10.63 -0.92 6.89
N PRO A 74 11.14 -0.90 5.64
CA PRO A 74 10.77 -1.88 4.63
C PRO A 74 11.20 -3.31 4.99
N GLU A 75 12.25 -3.46 5.80
CA GLU A 75 12.75 -4.76 6.25
C GLU A 75 11.73 -5.50 7.14
N GLU A 76 10.86 -4.76 7.83
CA GLU A 76 9.78 -5.34 8.65
C GLU A 76 8.61 -5.85 7.81
N ILE A 77 8.43 -5.33 6.59
CA ILE A 77 7.41 -5.81 5.65
C ILE A 77 7.82 -7.18 5.07
N GLY A 78 9.12 -7.35 4.82
CA GLY A 78 9.65 -8.54 4.15
C GLY A 78 9.40 -8.56 2.63
N PRO A 79 9.69 -9.70 1.96
CA PRO A 79 9.49 -9.85 0.53
C PRO A 79 8.00 -9.75 0.15
N VAL A 80 7.74 -9.09 -0.98
CA VAL A 80 6.38 -8.90 -1.53
C VAL A 80 6.35 -9.25 -3.02
N ASP A 81 5.16 -9.57 -3.54
CA ASP A 81 4.95 -9.87 -4.96
C ASP A 81 4.85 -8.59 -5.80
N LEU A 82 4.40 -7.49 -5.19
CA LEU A 82 4.21 -6.21 -5.85
C LEU A 82 4.56 -5.04 -4.93
N VAL A 83 5.29 -4.05 -5.48
CA VAL A 83 5.55 -2.77 -4.83
C VAL A 83 4.82 -1.66 -5.59
N MET A 84 3.96 -0.92 -4.90
CA MET A 84 3.33 0.29 -5.43
C MET A 84 4.02 1.53 -4.85
N ILE A 85 4.71 2.28 -5.71
CA ILE A 85 5.42 3.50 -5.34
C ILE A 85 4.45 4.69 -5.45
N ALA A 86 4.10 5.26 -4.31
CA ALA A 86 3.22 6.42 -4.16
C ALA A 86 3.86 7.57 -3.36
N ILE A 87 5.19 7.55 -3.22
CA ILE A 87 5.95 8.66 -2.64
C ILE A 87 5.88 9.89 -3.56
N LYS A 88 5.88 11.08 -2.98
CA LYS A 88 5.98 12.33 -3.76
C LYS A 88 7.34 12.39 -4.44
N THR A 89 7.40 12.84 -5.69
CA THR A 89 8.64 12.97 -6.48
C THR A 89 9.70 13.83 -5.81
N THR A 90 9.31 14.76 -4.93
CA THR A 90 10.22 15.56 -4.10
C THR A 90 11.06 14.74 -3.12
N ALA A 91 10.78 13.44 -2.97
CA ALA A 91 11.55 12.51 -2.14
C ALA A 91 12.56 11.67 -2.93
N ASN A 92 12.61 11.81 -4.26
CA ASN A 92 13.62 11.15 -5.09
C ASN A 92 14.93 11.95 -5.06
N GLU A 93 16.05 11.25 -5.25
CA GLU A 93 17.32 11.91 -5.54
C GLU A 93 17.22 12.63 -6.89
N SER A 94 17.84 13.81 -6.98
CA SER A 94 17.86 14.64 -8.20
C SER A 94 19.08 14.35 -9.06
#